data_AF-A0A970WU73-F1
#
_entry.id   AF-A0A970WU73-F1
#
_cell.length_a   1.000
_cell.length_b   1.000
_cell.length_c   1.000
_cell.angle_alpha   90.00
_cell.angle_beta   90.00
_cell.angle_gamma   90.00
#
_symmetry.space_group_name_H-M   'P 1'
#
loop_
_entity.id
_entity.type
_entity.pdbx_description
1 polymer ?
#
loop_
_entity_poly.entity_id
_entity_poly.type
_entity_poly.pdbx_seq_one_letter_code
_entity_poly.pdbx_strand_id
1 'polypeptide(L)' 'MKLKNIFGTILTTLGIAALIYAAFLFANATPGTYDVRSSIIFAVLGLIFFITGIGLIRAIGEKHPDE' A
#
# COMPACT_ATOMS: atom_id res chain seq x y z
N MET A 1 -3.13 -13.64 17.20
CA MET A 1 -2.33 -12.49 16.73
C MET A 1 -3.01 -11.21 17.20
N LYS A 2 -2.26 -10.21 17.70
CA LYS A 2 -2.86 -8.95 18.17
C LYS A 2 -3.52 -8.24 16.97
N LEU A 3 -4.71 -7.69 17.17
CA LEU A 3 -5.48 -7.00 16.13
C LEU A 3 -4.64 -5.96 15.37
N LYS A 4 -3.76 -5.24 16.08
CA LYS A 4 -2.84 -4.25 15.48
C LYS A 4 -1.83 -4.83 14.47
N ASN A 5 -1.40 -6.09 14.61
CA ASN A 5 -0.48 -6.71 13.65
C ASN A 5 -1.23 -7.12 12.38
N ILE A 6 -2.49 -7.57 12.55
CA ILE A 6 -3.36 -7.97 11.44
C ILE A 6 -3.68 -6.75 10.56
N PHE A 7 -3.94 -5.59 11.15
CA PHE A 7 -4.18 -4.35 10.39
C PHE A 7 -2.97 -3.94 9.54
N GLY A 8 -1.76 -3.99 10.10
CA GLY A 8 -0.54 -3.66 9.35
C GLY A 8 -0.29 -4.62 8.20
N THR A 9 -0.41 -5.93 8.44
CA THR A 9 -0.24 -6.94 7.39
C THR A 9 -1.28 -6.81 6.28
N ILE A 10 -2.56 -6.64 6.62
CA ILE A 10 -3.63 -6.45 5.63
C ILE A 10 -3.38 -5.19 4.80
N LEU A 11 -3.01 -4.08 5.45
CA LEU A 11 -2.78 -2.80 4.79
C LEU A 11 -1.58 -2.87 3.84
N THR A 12 -0.50 -3.56 4.22
CA THR A 12 0.66 -3.81 3.34
C THR A 12 0.27 -4.69 2.16
N THR A 13 -0.46 -5.79 2.38
CA THR A 13 -0.93 -6.66 1.28
C THR A 13 -1.83 -5.92 0.31
N LEU A 14 -2.75 -5.08 0.80
CA LEU A 14 -3.58 -4.22 -0.04
C LEU A 14 -2.77 -3.19 -0.81
N GLY A 15 -1.77 -2.57 -0.17
CA GLY A 15 -0.87 -1.61 -0.83
C GLY A 15 -0.11 -2.26 -2.00
N ILE A 16 0.43 -3.47 -1.81
CA ILE A 16 1.09 -4.24 -2.88
C ILE A 16 0.11 -4.54 -4.02
N ALA A 17 -1.09 -5.03 -3.71
CA ALA A 17 -2.09 -5.35 -4.73
C ALA A 17 -2.49 -4.10 -5.54
N ALA A 18 -2.68 -2.95 -4.88
CA ALA A 18 -2.99 -1.68 -5.54
C ALA A 18 -1.84 -1.18 -6.44
N LEU A 19 -0.58 -1.32 -6.00
CA LEU A 19 0.59 -0.98 -6.81
C LEU A 19 0.72 -1.86 -8.06
N ILE A 20 0.49 -3.17 -7.91
CA ILE A 20 0.48 -4.10 -9.04
C ILE A 20 -0.66 -3.75 -10.01
N TYR A 21 -1.86 -3.45 -9.50
CA TYR A 21 -2.99 -3.05 -10.33
C TYR A 21 -2.72 -1.74 -11.07
N ALA A 22 -2.11 -0.76 -10.41
CA ALA A 22 -1.69 0.49 -11.05
C ALA A 22 -0.67 0.24 -12.17
N ALA A 23 0.32 -0.62 -11.95
CA ALA A 23 1.30 -0.99 -12.98
C ALA A 23 0.63 -1.72 -14.16
N PHE A 24 -0.33 -2.60 -13.90
CA PHE A 24 -1.10 -3.28 -14.94
C PHE A 24 -1.95 -2.30 -15.75
N LEU A 25 -2.65 -1.38 -15.08
CA LEU A 25 -3.46 -0.34 -15.73
C LEU A 25 -2.59 0.59 -16.58
N PHE A 26 -1.42 0.97 -16.08
CA PHE A 26 -0.45 1.77 -16.82
C PHE A 26 0.08 1.05 -18.07
N ALA A 27 0.46 -0.23 -17.93
CA ALA A 27 0.99 -1.04 -19.02
C ALA A 27 -0.04 -1.33 -20.13
N ASN A 28 -1.32 -1.41 -19.78
CA ASN A 28 -2.42 -1.63 -20.72
C ASN A 28 -3.10 -0.33 -21.18
N ALA A 29 -2.59 0.84 -20.74
CA ALA A 29 -3.16 2.12 -21.14
C ALA A 29 -2.88 2.36 -22.64
N THR A 30 -3.93 2.39 -23.46
CA THR A 30 -3.82 2.75 -24.87
C THR A 30 -3.65 4.27 -25.01
N PRO A 31 -2.69 4.77 -25.82
CA PRO A 31 -2.50 6.20 -26.05
C PRO A 31 -3.78 6.82 -26.64
N GLY A 32 -4.39 7.75 -25.92
CA GLY A 32 -5.53 8.56 -26.41
C GLY A 32 -6.88 8.30 -25.75
N THR A 33 -7.05 7.25 -24.92
CA THR A 33 -8.35 6.95 -24.29
C THR A 33 -8.29 6.65 -22.79
N TYR A 34 -7.12 6.28 -22.27
CA TYR A 34 -6.97 5.90 -20.86
C TYR A 34 -6.24 6.99 -20.07
N ASP A 35 -6.97 7.54 -19.12
CA ASP A 35 -6.61 8.69 -18.31
C ASP A 35 -5.43 8.32 -17.39
N VAL A 36 -4.21 8.65 -17.82
CA VAL A 36 -2.95 8.43 -17.07
C VAL A 36 -3.06 8.96 -15.63
N ARG A 37 -3.93 9.95 -15.40
CA ARG A 37 -4.31 10.44 -14.06
C ARG A 37 -4.81 9.34 -13.14
N SER A 38 -5.68 8.46 -13.62
CA SER A 38 -6.23 7.36 -12.81
C SER A 38 -5.13 6.40 -12.33
N SER A 39 -4.21 6.04 -13.23
CA SER A 39 -3.07 5.19 -12.90
C SER A 39 -2.14 5.82 -11.87
N ILE A 40 -1.89 7.12 -11.97
CA ILE A 40 -1.08 7.87 -11.01
C ILE A 40 -1.77 7.90 -9.63
N ILE A 41 -3.09 8.12 -9.60
CA ILE A 41 -3.86 8.11 -8.34
C ILE A 41 -3.75 6.75 -7.66
N PHE A 42 -3.95 5.64 -8.39
CA PHE A 42 -3.82 4.30 -7.82
C PHE A 42 -2.40 3.97 -7.36
N ALA A 43 -1.38 4.41 -8.11
CA ALA A 43 0.01 4.24 -7.73
C ALA A 43 0.33 4.98 -6.43
N VAL A 44 -0.06 6.26 -6.32
CA VAL A 44 0.18 7.07 -5.11
C VAL A 44 -0.58 6.51 -3.91
N LEU A 45 -1.85 6.15 -4.08
CA LEU A 45 -2.66 5.54 -3.01
C LEU A 45 -2.07 4.20 -2.54
N GLY A 46 -1.68 3.33 -3.47
CA GLY A 46 -1.05 2.04 -3.15
C GLY A 46 0.26 2.23 -2.39
N LEU A 47 1.06 3.24 -2.76
CA LEU A 47 2.32 3.57 -2.11
C LEU A 47 2.11 4.11 -0.69
N ILE A 48 1.12 4.98 -0.48
CA ILE A 48 0.72 5.46 0.85
C ILE A 48 0.31 4.27 1.72
N PHE A 49 -0.57 3.39 1.23
CA PHE A 49 -1.03 2.22 1.99
C PHE A 49 0.14 1.26 2.32
N PHE A 50 1.07 1.07 1.40
CA PHE A 50 2.25 0.25 1.62
C PHE A 50 3.15 0.81 2.73
N ILE A 51 3.48 2.11 2.67
CA ILE A 51 4.31 2.78 3.69
C ILE A 51 3.61 2.78 5.04
N THR A 52 2.31 3.11 5.09
CA THR A 52 1.53 3.12 6.34
C THR A 52 1.42 1.72 6.95
N GLY A 53 1.23 0.67 6.13
CA GLY A 53 1.18 -0.71 6.61
C GLY A 53 2.50 -1.15 7.27
N ILE A 54 3.63 -0.84 6.64
CA ILE A 54 4.96 -1.13 7.21
C ILE A 54 5.20 -0.30 8.48
N GLY A 55 4.83 0.97 8.48
CA GLY A 55 4.95 1.84 9.65
C GLY A 55 4.14 1.32 10.84
N LEU A 56 2.93 0.82 10.61
CA LEU A 56 2.09 0.22 11.63
C LEU A 56 2.68 -1.10 12.15
N ILE A 57 3.30 -1.92 11.30
CA ILE A 57 4.01 -3.14 11.75
C ILE A 57 5.21 -2.76 12.64
N ARG A 58 5.98 -1.73 12.28
CA ARG A 58 7.19 -1.29 13.01
C ARG A 58 6.89 -0.63 14.35
N ALA A 59 5.89 0.26 14.44
CA ALA A 59 5.50 0.97 15.66
C ALA A 59 5.08 0.03 16.82
N ILE A 60 4.83 -1.24 16.50
CA ILE A 60 4.45 -2.27 17.47
C ILE A 60 5.68 -2.93 18.10
N GLY A 61 6.80 -2.99 17.36
CA GLY A 61 8.07 -3.53 17.85
C GLY A 61 8.76 -2.61 18.87
N GLU A 62 8.46 -1.31 18.85
CA GLU A 62 9.10 -0.30 19.71
C GLU A 62 8.49 -0.15 21.11
N LYS A 63 7.46 -0.93 21.49
CA LYS A 63 6.85 -0.78 22.82
C LYS A 63 7.62 -1.59 23.89
N HIS A 64 8.60 -0.90 24.49
CA HIS A 64 9.33 -1.07 25.77
C HIS A 64 10.30 -2.24 26.01
N PRO A 65 11.59 -1.93 26.28
CA PRO A 65 12.47 -2.71 27.12
C PRO A 65 12.83 -2.00 28.45
N ASP A 66 11.85 -1.61 29.29
CA ASP A 66 12.12 -1.07 30.64
C ASP A 66 10.83 -0.81 31.46
N GLU A 67 10.28 -1.88 32.05
CA GLU A 67 9.57 -1.89 33.35
C GLU A 67 10.05 -3.11 34.15
#